data_AF-A0A9E4HR24-F1
#
_entry.id   AF-A0A9E4HR24-F1
#
_cell.length_a   1.000
_cell.length_b   1.000
_cell.length_c   1.000
_cell.angle_alpha   90.00
_cell.angle_beta   90.00
_cell.angle_gamma   90.00
#
_symmetry.space_group_name_H-M   'P 1'
#
loop_
_entity.id
_entity.type
_entity.pdbx_description
1 polymer ?
#
loop_
_entity_poly.entity_id
_entity_poly.type
_entity_poly.pdbx_seq_one_letter_code
_entity_poly.pdbx_strand_id
1 'polypeptide(L)'
;MLILQTLRRGPAHGHQIATTIERTSRDAFQIDHGSLYPALHRLLKRGWITGTWGTSANNRRAKFYALTRSGRRQLVREATRWERVVEAVGRVMRPADADGGTR
;
A
#
# COMPACT_ATOMS: atom_id res chain seq x y z
N MET A 1 -1.62 -3.86 -1.01
CA MET A 1 -0.17 -3.61 -0.96
C MET A 1 0.18 -2.30 -0.25
N LEU A 2 -0.29 -1.14 -0.72
CA LEU A 2 0.11 0.18 -0.19
C LEU A 2 -0.06 0.34 1.33
N ILE A 3 -1.21 -0.06 1.88
CA ILE A 3 -1.44 -0.05 3.34
C ILE A 3 -0.38 -0.89 4.09
N LEU A 4 -0.09 -2.10 3.61
CA LEU A 4 0.92 -2.97 4.23
C LEU A 4 2.32 -2.35 4.15
N GLN A 5 2.64 -1.73 3.01
CA GLN A 5 3.91 -1.03 2.79
C GLN A 5 4.07 0.16 3.75
N THR A 6 3.01 0.95 3.97
CA THR A 6 3.00 2.05 4.93
C THR A 6 3.27 1.54 6.36
N LEU A 7 2.60 0.46 6.76
CA LEU A 7 2.75 -0.17 8.07
C LEU A 7 4.09 -0.90 8.28
N ARG A 8 4.93 -1.02 7.23
CA ARG A 8 6.27 -1.61 7.34
C ARG A 8 7.18 -0.78 8.25
N ARG A 9 6.96 0.54 8.33
CA ARG A 9 7.74 1.47 9.16
C ARG A 9 7.35 1.45 10.64
N GLY A 10 6.17 0.93 10.96
CA GLY A 10 5.66 0.86 12.33
C GLY A 10 4.13 0.97 12.39
N PRO A 11 3.54 0.83 13.59
CA PRO A 11 2.11 0.99 13.78
C PRO A 11 1.64 2.40 13.43
N ALA A 12 0.45 2.51 12.81
CA ALA A 12 -0.15 3.80 12.44
C ALA A 12 -1.67 3.74 12.51
N HIS A 13 -2.32 4.87 12.78
CA HIS A 13 -3.78 4.98 12.72
C HIS A 13 -4.27 5.28 11.29
N GLY A 14 -5.56 5.05 11.00
CA GLY A 14 -6.13 5.15 9.66
C GLY A 14 -5.77 6.45 8.91
N HIS A 15 -5.94 7.60 9.55
CA HIS A 15 -5.58 8.89 8.95
C HIS A 15 -4.09 9.03 8.59
N GLN A 16 -3.17 8.54 9.43
CA GLN A 16 -1.73 8.50 9.09
C GLN A 16 -1.44 7.62 7.88
N ILE A 17 -2.19 6.53 7.72
CA ILE A 17 -2.04 5.62 6.59
C ILE A 17 -2.45 6.32 5.28
N ALA A 18 -3.62 6.98 5.27
CA ALA A 18 -4.11 7.74 4.11
C ALA A 18 -3.12 8.82 3.68
N THR A 19 -2.81 9.73 4.61
CA THR A 19 -1.90 10.87 4.38
C THR A 19 -0.50 10.44 3.96
N THR A 20 0.01 9.33 4.50
CA THR A 20 1.32 8.80 4.06
C THR A 20 1.27 8.29 2.62
N ILE A 21 0.18 7.63 2.21
CA ILE A 21 0.02 7.14 0.84
C ILE A 21 -0.08 8.32 -0.13
N GLU A 22 -0.97 9.26 0.13
CA GLU A 22 -1.17 10.49 -0.65
C GLU A 22 0.15 11.23 -0.86
N ARG A 23 0.83 11.61 0.24
CA ARG A 23 2.10 12.33 0.19
C ARG A 23 3.21 11.56 -0.53
N THR A 24 3.34 10.25 -0.28
CA THR A 24 4.38 9.44 -0.92
C THR A 24 4.12 9.32 -2.43
N SER A 25 2.86 9.31 -2.83
CA SER A 25 2.45 9.25 -4.23
C SER A 25 2.43 10.59 -4.95
N ARG A 26 2.77 11.70 -4.28
CA ARG A 26 2.62 13.06 -4.81
C ARG A 26 1.19 13.29 -5.34
N ASP A 27 0.21 12.95 -4.51
CA ASP A 27 -1.23 13.10 -4.77
C ASP A 27 -1.79 12.28 -5.94
N ALA A 28 -0.99 11.38 -6.54
CA ALA A 28 -1.48 10.43 -7.54
C ALA A 28 -2.51 9.43 -6.99
N PHE A 29 -2.49 9.17 -5.68
CA PHE A 29 -3.51 8.38 -5.00
C PHE A 29 -4.17 9.20 -3.90
N GLN A 30 -5.40 9.65 -4.16
CA GLN A 30 -6.27 10.27 -3.16
C GLN A 30 -7.07 9.18 -2.44
N ILE A 31 -6.89 9.03 -1.13
CA ILE A 31 -7.45 7.93 -0.36
C ILE A 31 -8.66 8.41 0.42
N ASP A 32 -9.85 8.15 -0.12
CA ASP A 32 -11.08 8.42 0.62
C ASP A 32 -11.27 7.44 1.79
N HIS A 33 -11.87 7.95 2.87
CA HIS A 33 -12.17 7.20 4.10
C HIS A 33 -13.12 6.02 3.80
N GLY A 34 -14.09 6.19 2.90
CA GLY A 34 -15.03 5.16 2.49
C GLY A 34 -14.36 3.97 1.80
N SER A 35 -13.19 4.17 1.18
CA SER A 35 -12.41 3.07 0.58
C SER A 35 -11.39 2.45 1.56
N LEU A 36 -10.82 3.28 2.43
CA LEU A 36 -9.74 2.88 3.33
C LEU A 36 -10.22 1.89 4.41
N TYR A 37 -11.31 2.20 5.10
CA TYR A 37 -11.75 1.39 6.23
C TYR A 37 -12.22 -0.02 5.83
N PRO A 38 -12.98 -0.20 4.72
CA PRO A 38 -13.26 -1.53 4.21
C PRO A 38 -11.99 -2.30 3.83
N ALA A 39 -10.97 -1.62 3.28
CA ALA A 39 -9.69 -2.26 2.99
C ALA A 39 -8.97 -2.70 4.27
N LEU A 40 -8.87 -1.84 5.29
CA LEU A 40 -8.30 -2.19 6.59
C LEU A 40 -9.02 -3.37 7.24
N HIS A 41 -10.36 -3.40 7.16
CA HIS A 41 -11.15 -4.51 7.66
C HIS A 41 -10.83 -5.84 6.96
N ARG A 42 -10.66 -5.82 5.62
CA ARG A 42 -10.23 -7.02 4.86
C ARG A 42 -8.85 -7.49 5.29
N LEU A 43 -7.91 -6.57 5.54
CA LEU A 43 -6.55 -6.93 5.97
C LEU A 43 -6.53 -7.51 7.39
N LEU A 44 -7.36 -6.98 8.30
CA LEU A 44 -7.58 -7.54 9.64
C LEU A 44 -8.16 -8.96 9.54
N LYS A 45 -9.22 -9.16 8.75
CA LYS A 45 -9.87 -10.47 8.56
C LYS A 45 -8.91 -11.52 8.01
N ARG A 46 -7.96 -11.11 7.15
CA ARG A 46 -6.89 -11.97 6.61
C ARG A 46 -5.74 -12.21 7.59
N GLY A 47 -5.73 -11.55 8.75
CA GLY A 47 -4.66 -11.63 9.73
C GLY A 47 -3.34 -11.00 9.26
N TRP A 48 -3.38 -10.14 8.24
CA TRP A 48 -2.18 -9.46 7.71
C TRP A 48 -1.81 -8.23 8.54
N ILE A 49 -2.77 -7.69 9.28
CA ILE A 49 -2.55 -6.62 10.25
C ILE A 49 -3.29 -6.96 11.56
N THR A 50 -2.83 -6.39 12.66
CA THR A 50 -3.55 -6.33 13.93
C THR A 50 -4.07 -4.91 14.16
N GLY A 51 -5.05 -4.75 15.04
CA GLY A 51 -5.61 -3.46 15.40
C GLY A 51 -5.76 -3.32 16.90
N THR A 52 -5.12 -2.31 17.49
CA THR A 52 -5.15 -2.00 18.93
C THR A 52 -5.70 -0.61 19.15
N TRP A 53 -6.57 -0.45 20.15
CA TRP A 53 -6.98 0.89 20.57
C TRP A 53 -5.86 1.56 21.34
N GLY A 54 -5.64 2.84 21.08
CA GLY A 54 -4.69 3.67 21.79
C GLY A 54 -5.11 5.13 21.78
N THR A 55 -4.30 5.97 22.42
CA THR A 55 -4.51 7.41 22.48
C THR A 55 -3.66 8.07 21.39
N SER A 56 -4.28 8.89 20.54
CA SER A 56 -3.55 9.69 19.55
C SER A 56 -2.86 10.88 20.19
N ALA A 57 -1.98 11.57 19.44
CA ALA A 57 -1.30 12.78 19.90
C ALA A 57 -2.25 13.88 20.40
N ASN A 58 -3.50 13.90 19.94
CA ASN A 58 -4.51 14.89 20.32
C ASN A 58 -5.44 14.37 21.43
N ASN A 59 -4.97 13.39 22.21
CA ASN A 59 -5.69 12.74 23.30
C ASN A 59 -7.04 12.10 22.91
N ARG A 60 -7.20 11.73 21.62
CA ARG A 60 -8.40 11.05 21.11
C ARG A 60 -8.15 9.56 20.98
N ARG A 61 -9.15 8.72 21.32
CA ARG A 61 -9.07 7.28 21.07
C ARG A 61 -9.01 7.02 19.57
N ALA A 62 -7.98 6.32 19.12
CA ALA A 62 -7.81 5.90 17.74
C ALA A 62 -7.41 4.42 17.68
N LYS A 63 -7.81 3.73 16.61
CA LYS A 63 -7.35 2.38 16.33
C LYS A 63 -6.03 2.45 15.55
N PHE A 64 -4.98 1.91 16.14
CA PHE A 64 -3.67 1.75 15.53
C PHE A 64 -3.57 0.37 14.88
N TYR A 65 -3.05 0.33 13.67
CA TYR A 65 -2.85 -0.89 12.92
C TYR A 65 -1.37 -1.23 12.87
N ALA A 66 -1.03 -2.50 13.02
CA ALA A 66 0.35 -2.98 12.95
C ALA A 66 0.47 -4.18 12.01
N LEU A 67 1.61 -4.29 11.33
CA LEU A 67 1.86 -5.35 10.37
C LEU A 67 2.24 -6.66 11.08
N THR A 68 1.57 -7.76 10.75
CA THR A 68 1.89 -9.09 11.30
C THR A 68 3.02 -9.77 10.52
N ARG A 69 3.53 -10.90 11.02
CA ARG A 69 4.49 -11.74 10.29
C ARG A 69 3.92 -12.26 8.96
N SER A 70 2.65 -12.67 8.93
CA SER A 70 1.97 -13.07 7.68
C SER A 70 1.78 -11.87 6.74
N GLY A 71 1.43 -10.69 7.28
CA GLY A 71 1.33 -9.46 6.50
C GLY A 71 2.64 -9.05 5.84
N ARG A 72 3.78 -9.18 6.54
CA ARG A 72 5.12 -8.95 5.97
C ARG A 72 5.41 -9.89 4.79
N ARG A 73 5.09 -11.18 4.94
CA ARG A 73 5.25 -12.16 3.85
C ARG A 73 4.34 -11.84 2.67
N GLN A 74 3.10 -11.43 2.93
CA GLN A 74 2.19 -11.01 1.87
C GLN A 74 2.70 -9.78 1.14
N LEU A 75 3.22 -8.78 1.87
CA LEU A 75 3.77 -7.57 1.26
C LEU A 75 4.88 -7.89 0.25
N VAL A 76 5.81 -8.78 0.61
CA VAL A 76 6.88 -9.21 -0.32
C VAL A 76 6.29 -9.85 -1.57
N ARG A 77 5.32 -10.76 -1.43
CA ARG A 77 4.66 -11.42 -2.56
C ARG A 77 3.95 -10.43 -3.49
N GLU A 78 3.20 -9.49 -2.93
CA GLU A 78 2.49 -8.46 -3.70
C GLU A 78 3.46 -7.51 -4.41
N ALA A 79 4.56 -7.12 -3.75
CA ALA A 79 5.57 -6.25 -4.34
C ALA A 79 6.23 -6.91 -5.56
N THR A 80 6.69 -8.14 -5.42
CA THR A 80 7.27 -8.91 -6.54
C THR A 80 6.27 -9.11 -7.68
N ARG A 81 5.00 -9.37 -7.36
CA ARG A 81 3.95 -9.48 -8.38
C ARG A 81 3.74 -8.15 -9.11
N TRP A 82 3.73 -7.04 -8.38
CA TRP A 82 3.53 -5.71 -8.95
C TRP A 82 4.69 -5.30 -9.87
N GLU A 83 5.93 -5.56 -9.47
CA GLU A 83 7.12 -5.29 -10.29
C GLU A 83 7.02 -5.97 -11.67
N ARG A 84 6.60 -7.24 -11.71
CA ARG A 84 6.39 -7.97 -12.97
C ARG A 84 5.30 -7.36 -13.85
N VAL A 85 4.22 -6.87 -13.23
CA VAL A 85 3.13 -6.21 -13.97
C VAL A 85 3.61 -4.90 -14.57
N VAL A 86 4.32 -4.07 -13.80
CA VAL A 86 4.88 -2.80 -14.29
C VAL A 86 5.87 -3.04 -15.41
N GLU A 87 6.73 -4.05 -15.28
CA GLU A 87 7.67 -4.44 -16.34
C GLU A 87 6.95 -4.87 -17.62
N ALA A 88 5.93 -5.75 -17.50
CA ALA A 88 5.15 -6.20 -18.63
C ALA A 88 4.43 -5.04 -19.34
N VAL A 89 3.78 -4.15 -18.58
CA VAL A 89 3.13 -2.95 -19.12
C VAL A 89 4.15 -2.05 -19.81
N GLY A 90 5.33 -1.84 -19.20
CA GLY A 90 6.40 -1.04 -19.77
C GLY A 90 6.89 -1.56 -21.13
N ARG A 91 7.01 -2.89 -21.29
CA ARG A 91 7.37 -3.53 -22.57
C ARG A 91 6.29 -3.35 -23.64
N VAL A 92 5.01 -3.35 -23.27
CA VAL A 92 3.89 -3.14 -24.21
C VAL A 92 3.77 -1.67 -24.61
N MET A 93 3.99 -0.74 -23.68
CA MET A 93 3.86 0.71 -23.93
C MET A 93 5.07 1.31 -24.65
N ARG A 94 6.25 0.72 -24.47
CA ARG A 94 7.45 1.04 -25.23
C ARG A 94 7.96 -0.25 -25.86
N PRO A 95 7.27 -0.74 -26.91
CA PRO A 95 7.85 -1.78 -27.72
C PRO A 95 9.20 -1.23 -28.19
N ALA A 96 10.27 -2.01 -28.03
CA ALA A 96 11.55 -1.62 -28.65
C ALA A 96 11.23 -1.26 -30.10
N ASP A 97 11.68 -0.10 -30.57
CA ASP A 97 11.47 0.35 -31.94
C ASP A 97 12.02 -0.74 -32.87
N ALA A 98 11.15 -1.68 -33.23
CA ALA A 98 11.35 -2.57 -34.32
C ALA A 98 11.21 -1.67 -35.55
N ASP A 99 12.36 -1.50 -36.21
CA ASP A 99 12.53 -0.91 -37.54
C ASP A 99 13.03 0.54 -37.58
N GLY A 100 13.99 0.87 -36.69
CA GLY A 100 15.01 1.88 -36.94
C GLY A 100 16.33 1.26 -37.42
N GLY A 101 16.36 0.73 -38.65
CA GLY A 101 17.56 0.07 -39.22
C GLY A 101 17.37 -0.35 -40.68
N THR A 102 17.24 0.61 -41.60
CA THR A 102 18.25 0.93 -42.63
C THR A 102 18.26 -0.01 -43.85
N ARG A 103 17.69 0.53 -44.93
CA ARG A 103 17.96 0.30 -46.37
C ARG A 103 17.74 -1.09 -46.96
#